data_AF-A0A931U5L7-F1
#
_entry.id   AF-A0A931U5L7-F1
#
_cell.length_a   1.000
_cell.length_b   1.000
_cell.length_c   1.000
_cell.angle_alpha   90.00
_cell.angle_beta   90.00
_cell.angle_gamma   90.00
#
_symmetry.space_group_name_H-M   'P 1'
#
loop_
_entity.id
_entity.type
_entity.pdbx_description
1 polymer ?
#
loop_
_entity_poly.entity_id
_entity_poly.type
_entity_poly.pdbx_seq_one_letter_code
_entity_poly.pdbx_strand_id
1 'polypeptide(L)'
;MVRLALILALALSVLPSGVARAEGLDVQLAVPYRSQLDDTPYARANCGPASVAMVLEAFGMERRTHDLRGIANRLQATYGYDDGIAIEHLATVVVMHGLLAYDLYRGSDFRRWTVDEARAHLRAGGPVIPQVWYRALPGRFSSTYQFDHYVVLVGTVGDDFLYHDPIDHDGPGALRRISALQLTKAWRSSDVPWGAFAVGPAGDSPLRPRPAPAKDRLMLLQQASIAETLAALPDRTLVPNTPWRVLAPPDAEPAAARSSPSSRGVRWAAPDDGTGPLAPAPAGERGAALLVDVASPTAAVAPRGPLATLAAALRQIVRPLARIAG
;
A
#
# COMPACT_ATOMS: atom_id res chain seq x y z
N MET A 1 26.06 56.43 47.06
CA MET A 1 25.36 55.30 47.69
C MET A 1 24.06 55.04 46.95
N VAL A 2 23.72 53.76 46.77
CA VAL A 2 22.44 53.19 46.32
C VAL A 2 22.19 53.16 44.79
N ARG A 3 21.86 51.93 44.33
CA ARG A 3 21.27 51.49 43.04
C ARG A 3 22.21 50.83 42.04
N LEU A 4 22.79 49.70 42.45
CA LEU A 4 23.30 48.68 41.52
C LEU A 4 23.23 47.30 42.18
N ALA A 5 22.02 46.81 42.45
CA ALA A 5 21.80 45.42 42.81
C ALA A 5 20.35 45.08 42.50
N LEU A 6 20.13 43.85 42.01
CA LEU A 6 18.83 43.17 42.00
C LEU A 6 17.95 43.26 40.74
N ILE A 7 18.49 42.97 39.54
CA ILE A 7 17.72 42.31 38.45
C ILE A 7 18.66 41.32 37.72
N LEU A 8 19.14 40.30 38.44
CA LEU A 8 19.91 39.20 37.85
C LEU A 8 19.62 37.89 38.60
N ALA A 9 18.35 37.59 38.79
CA ALA A 9 17.90 36.33 39.41
C ALA A 9 16.42 36.08 39.06
N LEU A 10 16.14 35.61 37.84
CA LEU A 10 15.02 34.72 37.47
C LEU A 10 14.89 34.65 35.93
N ALA A 11 15.93 34.15 35.27
CA ALA A 11 15.80 33.58 33.95
C ALA A 11 16.47 32.21 33.99
N LEU A 12 16.03 31.36 34.91
CA LEU A 12 16.18 29.92 34.73
C LEU A 12 15.27 29.57 33.55
N SER A 13 15.85 29.65 32.37
CA SER A 13 15.41 28.99 31.18
C SER A 13 15.08 27.55 31.54
N VAL A 14 13.79 27.26 31.64
CA VAL A 14 13.25 25.92 31.43
C VAL A 14 13.56 25.61 29.97
N LEU A 15 14.81 25.22 29.70
CA LEU A 15 15.14 24.52 28.48
C LEU A 15 14.30 23.25 28.56
N PRO A 16 13.30 23.04 27.68
CA PRO A 16 12.68 21.74 27.58
C PRO A 16 13.85 20.80 27.29
N SER A 17 14.18 19.97 28.27
CA SER A 17 15.00 18.78 28.07
C SER A 17 14.13 17.83 27.25
N GLY A 18 13.90 18.20 25.99
CA GLY A 18 13.53 17.29 24.94
C GLY A 18 14.74 16.40 24.78
N VAL A 19 14.85 15.41 25.66
CA VAL A 19 15.74 14.29 25.45
C VAL A 19 15.26 13.72 24.13
N ALA A 20 15.98 14.03 23.05
CA ALA A 20 15.75 13.44 21.75
C ALA A 20 15.85 11.94 22.01
N ARG A 21 14.68 11.29 22.10
CA ARG A 21 14.61 9.84 22.23
C ARG A 21 15.35 9.35 21.00
N ALA A 22 16.47 8.65 21.21
CA ALA A 22 17.17 8.00 20.10
C ALA A 22 16.11 7.20 19.34
N GLU A 23 15.76 7.66 18.12
CA GLU A 23 14.68 7.08 17.35
C GLU A 23 15.07 5.63 17.06
N GLY A 24 14.48 4.72 17.84
CA GLY A 24 14.69 3.30 17.68
C GLY A 24 13.94 2.83 16.43
N LEU A 25 14.52 1.86 15.74
CA LEU A 25 13.68 1.03 14.88
C LEU A 25 12.63 0.34 15.76
N ASP A 26 11.36 0.62 15.50
CA ASP A 26 10.26 -0.03 16.22
C ASP A 26 9.91 -1.37 15.54
N VAL A 27 9.77 -1.35 14.21
CA VAL A 27 9.41 -2.51 13.40
C VAL A 27 10.11 -2.43 12.05
N GLN A 28 10.63 -3.56 11.56
CA GLN A 28 11.00 -3.75 10.16
C GLN A 28 10.69 -5.18 9.75
N LEU A 29 9.81 -5.35 8.78
CA LEU A 29 9.46 -6.63 8.20
C LEU A 29 10.51 -7.02 7.15
N ALA A 30 10.80 -8.32 7.05
CA ALA A 30 11.74 -8.87 6.09
C ALA A 30 11.12 -8.97 4.67
N VAL A 31 10.56 -7.87 4.17
CA VAL A 31 10.01 -7.81 2.82
C VAL A 31 11.17 -7.56 1.85
N PRO A 32 11.42 -8.43 0.86
CA PRO A 32 12.45 -8.20 -0.14
C PRO A 32 12.08 -7.03 -1.04
N TYR A 33 13.09 -6.32 -1.52
CA TYR A 33 12.92 -5.24 -2.47
C TYR A 33 12.90 -5.77 -3.92
N ARG A 34 12.01 -5.23 -4.76
CA ARG A 34 11.98 -5.46 -6.21
C ARG A 34 11.68 -4.16 -6.94
N SER A 35 12.42 -3.89 -8.00
CA SER A 35 12.11 -2.82 -8.95
C SER A 35 10.95 -3.22 -9.86
N GLN A 36 10.12 -2.25 -10.25
CA GLN A 36 9.14 -2.41 -11.33
C GLN A 36 9.77 -2.29 -12.72
N LEU A 37 11.00 -1.79 -12.81
CA LEU A 37 11.75 -1.60 -14.05
C LEU A 37 12.33 -2.95 -14.50
N ASP A 38 11.44 -3.83 -14.96
CA ASP A 38 11.71 -5.25 -15.24
C ASP A 38 11.93 -5.56 -16.73
N ASP A 39 12.34 -4.54 -17.51
CA ASP A 39 12.54 -4.58 -18.97
C ASP A 39 11.32 -4.98 -19.81
N THR A 40 10.14 -5.14 -19.19
CA THR A 40 8.90 -5.40 -19.93
C THR A 40 8.29 -4.10 -20.45
N PRO A 41 7.43 -4.16 -21.50
CA PRO A 41 6.68 -2.99 -21.94
C PRO A 41 5.82 -2.34 -20.84
N TYR A 42 5.43 -3.10 -19.80
CA TYR A 42 4.63 -2.62 -18.68
C TYR A 42 5.47 -1.99 -17.56
N ALA A 43 6.80 -1.94 -17.67
CA ALA A 43 7.70 -1.50 -16.62
C ALA A 43 7.31 -0.15 -15.98
N ARG A 44 6.75 0.79 -16.76
CA ARG A 44 6.30 2.10 -16.25
C ARG A 44 5.02 2.05 -15.41
N ALA A 45 4.22 1.00 -15.55
CA ALA A 45 2.94 0.82 -14.85
C ALA A 45 2.92 -0.43 -13.95
N ASN A 46 4.09 -1.03 -13.69
CA ASN A 46 4.24 -2.24 -12.89
C ASN A 46 4.36 -1.99 -11.38
N CYS A 47 4.17 -0.76 -10.88
CA CYS A 47 4.27 -0.43 -9.45
C CYS A 47 3.44 -1.37 -8.57
N GLY A 48 2.15 -1.54 -8.89
CA GLY A 48 1.24 -2.44 -8.16
C GLY A 48 1.68 -3.91 -8.20
N PRO A 49 1.85 -4.53 -9.38
CA PRO A 49 2.36 -5.90 -9.49
C PRO A 49 3.71 -6.13 -8.80
N ALA A 50 4.63 -5.18 -8.85
CA ALA A 50 5.92 -5.27 -8.16
C ALA A 50 5.75 -5.20 -6.63
N SER A 51 4.88 -4.32 -6.13
CA SER A 51 4.51 -4.27 -4.71
C SER A 51 3.91 -5.60 -4.22
N VAL A 52 3.02 -6.21 -5.00
CA VAL A 52 2.45 -7.52 -4.67
C VAL A 52 3.53 -8.62 -4.72
N ALA A 53 4.43 -8.60 -5.71
CA ALA A 53 5.55 -9.56 -5.79
C ALA A 53 6.44 -9.52 -4.54
N MET A 54 6.82 -8.32 -4.09
CA MET A 54 7.62 -8.13 -2.87
C MET A 54 6.93 -8.76 -1.65
N VAL A 55 5.63 -8.49 -1.48
CA VAL A 55 4.88 -9.01 -0.33
C VAL A 55 4.69 -10.52 -0.42
N LEU A 56 4.33 -11.08 -1.58
CA LEU A 56 4.20 -12.52 -1.75
C LEU A 56 5.51 -13.25 -1.45
N GLU A 57 6.64 -12.72 -1.91
CA GLU A 57 7.96 -13.29 -1.64
C GLU A 57 8.31 -13.24 -0.15
N ALA A 58 7.91 -12.18 0.58
CA ALA A 58 8.07 -12.11 2.03
C ALA A 58 7.39 -13.29 2.76
N PHE A 59 6.29 -13.81 2.18
CA PHE A 59 5.58 -15.00 2.65
C PHE A 59 6.04 -16.31 1.98
N GLY A 60 7.21 -16.30 1.32
CA GLY A 60 7.81 -17.49 0.69
C GLY A 60 7.21 -17.87 -0.67
N MET A 61 6.43 -16.98 -1.29
CA MET A 61 5.81 -17.23 -2.59
C MET A 61 6.44 -16.36 -3.67
N GLU A 62 7.55 -16.84 -4.23
CA GLU A 62 8.22 -16.13 -5.31
C GLU A 62 7.37 -16.08 -6.59
N ARG A 63 7.08 -14.87 -7.07
CA ARG A 63 6.36 -14.61 -8.31
C ARG A 63 7.04 -13.52 -9.12
N ARG A 64 7.08 -13.67 -10.44
CA ARG A 64 7.63 -12.64 -11.34
C ARG A 64 6.60 -11.53 -11.51
N THR A 65 7.05 -10.29 -11.55
CA THR A 65 6.19 -9.09 -11.71
C THR A 65 5.28 -9.21 -12.93
N HIS A 66 5.80 -9.66 -14.07
CA HIS A 66 5.01 -9.83 -15.29
C HIS A 66 3.91 -10.90 -15.20
N ASP A 67 4.11 -11.98 -14.43
CA ASP A 67 3.08 -13.00 -14.24
C ASP A 67 1.90 -12.40 -13.46
N LEU A 68 2.20 -11.64 -12.40
CA LEU A 68 1.21 -10.94 -11.59
C LEU A 68 0.50 -9.84 -12.39
N ARG A 69 1.23 -9.10 -13.24
CA ARG A 69 0.65 -8.14 -14.20
C ARG A 69 -0.35 -8.82 -15.14
N GLY A 70 -0.01 -9.99 -15.67
CA GLY A 70 -0.91 -10.76 -16.54
C GLY A 70 -2.21 -11.20 -15.83
N ILE A 71 -2.13 -11.60 -14.55
CA ILE A 71 -3.32 -11.90 -13.75
C ILE A 71 -4.15 -10.63 -13.51
N ALA A 72 -3.51 -9.54 -13.09
CA ALA A 72 -4.16 -8.27 -12.82
C ALA A 72 -4.85 -7.67 -14.06
N ASN A 73 -4.20 -7.69 -15.22
CA ASN A 73 -4.77 -7.25 -16.50
C ASN A 73 -6.06 -8.01 -16.83
N ARG A 74 -6.09 -9.33 -16.60
CA ARG A 74 -7.29 -10.14 -16.83
C ARG A 74 -8.42 -9.80 -15.87
N LEU A 75 -8.11 -9.54 -14.59
CA LEU A 75 -9.09 -9.15 -13.58
C LEU A 75 -9.70 -7.76 -13.90
N GLN A 76 -8.87 -6.82 -14.35
CA GLN A 76 -9.28 -5.45 -14.67
C GLN A 76 -9.84 -5.29 -16.09
N ALA A 77 -9.58 -6.25 -16.97
CA ALA A 77 -9.83 -6.17 -18.41
C ALA A 77 -9.13 -4.98 -19.11
N THR A 78 -7.90 -4.66 -18.68
CA THR A 78 -7.05 -3.61 -19.28
C THR A 78 -5.70 -4.18 -19.68
N TYR A 79 -5.21 -3.78 -20.86
CA TYR A 79 -3.99 -4.34 -21.46
C TYR A 79 -3.04 -3.27 -22.01
N GLY A 80 -3.34 -1.98 -21.82
CA GLY A 80 -2.43 -0.90 -22.20
C GLY A 80 -1.15 -0.96 -21.37
N TYR A 81 -0.01 -0.68 -22.01
CA TYR A 81 1.30 -0.70 -21.35
C TYR A 81 1.47 0.37 -20.27
N ASP A 82 0.70 1.46 -20.37
CA ASP A 82 0.71 2.58 -19.43
C ASP A 82 -0.47 2.54 -18.45
N ASP A 83 -1.34 1.53 -18.54
CA ASP A 83 -2.50 1.40 -17.65
C ASP A 83 -2.04 0.95 -16.25
N GLY A 84 -2.41 1.69 -15.21
CA GLY A 84 -2.26 1.24 -13.83
C GLY A 84 -3.19 0.06 -13.51
N ILE A 85 -2.95 -0.61 -12.37
CA ILE A 85 -3.86 -1.61 -11.83
C ILE A 85 -4.57 -1.02 -10.60
N ALA A 86 -5.88 -1.11 -10.57
CA ALA A 86 -6.74 -0.70 -9.46
C ALA A 86 -6.51 -1.60 -8.24
N ILE A 87 -6.60 -1.00 -7.07
CA ILE A 87 -6.13 -1.58 -5.81
C ILE A 87 -6.88 -2.87 -5.44
N GLU A 88 -8.15 -2.98 -5.79
CA GLU A 88 -8.98 -4.15 -5.58
C GLU A 88 -8.51 -5.38 -6.37
N HIS A 89 -7.97 -5.17 -7.57
CA HIS A 89 -7.43 -6.26 -8.38
C HIS A 89 -6.09 -6.73 -7.81
N LEU A 90 -5.27 -5.83 -7.28
CA LEU A 90 -4.04 -6.20 -6.56
C LEU A 90 -4.34 -7.01 -5.30
N ALA A 91 -5.32 -6.58 -4.50
CA ALA A 91 -5.78 -7.33 -3.35
C ALA A 91 -6.34 -8.71 -3.74
N THR A 92 -7.07 -8.79 -4.85
CA THR A 92 -7.56 -10.07 -5.39
C THR A 92 -6.41 -10.99 -5.80
N VAL A 93 -5.35 -10.46 -6.43
CA VAL A 93 -4.14 -11.24 -6.76
C VAL A 93 -3.50 -11.81 -5.50
N VAL A 94 -3.42 -11.04 -4.41
CA VAL A 94 -2.93 -11.53 -3.11
C VAL A 94 -3.78 -12.69 -2.60
N VAL A 95 -5.11 -12.57 -2.65
CA VAL A 95 -6.04 -13.62 -2.22
C VAL A 95 -5.93 -14.88 -3.07
N MET A 96 -5.79 -14.75 -4.38
CA MET A 96 -5.57 -15.87 -5.29
C MET A 96 -4.30 -16.68 -4.98
N HIS A 97 -3.35 -16.09 -4.24
CA HIS A 97 -2.13 -16.75 -3.80
C HIS A 97 -2.23 -17.32 -2.36
N GLY A 98 -3.41 -17.34 -1.76
CA GLY A 98 -3.64 -17.96 -0.44
C GLY A 98 -3.31 -17.08 0.76
N LEU A 99 -3.07 -15.78 0.55
CA LEU A 99 -3.00 -14.79 1.62
C LEU A 99 -4.34 -14.08 1.77
N LEU A 100 -4.45 -13.24 2.80
CA LEU A 100 -5.55 -12.32 2.99
C LEU A 100 -5.11 -10.90 2.65
N ALA A 101 -6.01 -10.14 2.03
CA ALA A 101 -5.93 -8.70 1.89
C ALA A 101 -6.89 -8.06 2.90
N TYR A 102 -6.35 -7.61 4.02
CA TYR A 102 -7.12 -7.06 5.12
C TYR A 102 -7.52 -5.62 4.86
N ASP A 103 -8.70 -5.27 5.36
CA ASP A 103 -9.13 -3.89 5.54
C ASP A 103 -9.17 -3.05 4.24
N LEU A 104 -9.30 -3.69 3.07
CA LEU A 104 -9.51 -2.98 1.80
C LEU A 104 -10.84 -2.21 1.79
N TYR A 105 -11.90 -2.84 2.32
CA TYR A 105 -13.26 -2.30 2.30
C TYR A 105 -13.81 -2.03 3.70
N ARG A 106 -14.72 -1.08 3.79
CA ARG A 106 -15.64 -0.87 4.92
C ARG A 106 -17.06 -0.87 4.37
N GLY A 107 -17.74 -2.02 4.45
CA GLY A 107 -19.01 -2.21 3.77
C GLY A 107 -18.81 -2.31 2.26
N SER A 108 -19.56 -1.52 1.48
CA SER A 108 -19.43 -1.45 0.01
C SER A 108 -18.35 -0.49 -0.49
N ASP A 109 -17.83 0.37 0.38
CA ASP A 109 -16.87 1.41 0.02
C ASP A 109 -15.45 1.01 0.40
N PHE A 110 -14.45 1.58 -0.28
CA PHE A 110 -13.06 1.47 0.16
C PHE A 110 -12.92 1.99 1.58
N ARG A 111 -12.19 1.24 2.42
CA ARG A 111 -11.86 1.71 3.75
C ARG A 111 -10.97 2.95 3.62
N ARG A 112 -11.30 3.96 4.41
CA ARG A 112 -10.43 5.11 4.62
C ARG A 112 -9.40 4.78 5.71
N TRP A 113 -8.17 4.47 5.32
CA TRP A 113 -7.10 4.14 6.25
C TRP A 113 -6.58 5.36 7.03
N THR A 114 -6.05 5.09 8.23
CA THR A 114 -5.22 6.04 8.98
C THR A 114 -3.78 5.53 9.09
N VAL A 115 -2.85 6.45 9.39
CA VAL A 115 -1.45 6.07 9.67
C VAL A 115 -1.34 5.16 10.90
N ASP A 116 -2.20 5.32 11.91
CA ASP A 116 -2.18 4.48 13.11
C ASP A 116 -2.63 3.04 12.81
N GLU A 117 -3.61 2.87 11.93
CA GLU A 117 -4.03 1.56 11.44
C GLU A 117 -2.89 0.89 10.66
N ALA A 118 -2.17 1.64 9.81
CA ALA A 118 -0.99 1.13 9.12
C ALA A 118 0.10 0.68 10.10
N ARG A 119 0.37 1.46 11.16
CA ARG A 119 1.32 1.05 12.23
C ARG A 119 0.87 -0.22 12.94
N ALA A 120 -0.43 -0.34 13.25
CA ALA A 120 -0.97 -1.51 13.92
C ALA A 120 -0.75 -2.77 13.08
N HIS A 121 -1.02 -2.73 11.77
CA HIS A 121 -0.76 -3.83 10.86
C HIS A 121 0.73 -4.18 10.75
N LEU A 122 1.61 -3.18 10.64
CA LEU A 122 3.05 -3.41 10.61
C LEU A 122 3.56 -4.10 11.87
N ARG A 123 3.12 -3.66 13.07
CA ARG A 123 3.45 -4.31 14.35
C ARG A 123 2.90 -5.73 14.44
N ALA A 124 1.76 -5.99 13.81
CA ALA A 124 1.18 -7.34 13.70
C ALA A 124 1.87 -8.21 12.63
N GLY A 125 2.91 -7.72 11.94
CA GLY A 125 3.64 -8.48 10.93
C GLY A 125 3.00 -8.46 9.54
N GLY A 126 2.03 -7.56 9.30
CA GLY A 126 1.39 -7.38 8.00
C GLY A 126 1.95 -6.17 7.25
N PRO A 127 2.67 -6.35 6.13
CA PRO A 127 3.05 -5.22 5.28
C PRO A 127 1.80 -4.58 4.67
N VAL A 128 1.88 -3.27 4.42
CA VAL A 128 0.74 -2.47 3.91
C VAL A 128 1.07 -1.95 2.53
N ILE A 129 0.15 -2.08 1.58
CA ILE A 129 0.27 -1.54 0.22
C ILE A 129 -0.71 -0.36 0.07
N PRO A 130 -0.25 0.88 0.29
CA PRO A 130 -1.05 2.07 0.01
C PRO A 130 -0.95 2.52 -1.45
N GLN A 131 -2.02 3.12 -1.95
CA GLN A 131 -2.01 3.93 -3.16
C GLN A 131 -1.72 5.39 -2.80
N VAL A 132 -0.65 5.95 -3.35
CA VAL A 132 -0.15 7.28 -3.01
C VAL A 132 0.05 8.12 -4.26
N TRP A 133 -0.08 9.44 -4.15
CA TRP A 133 0.30 10.33 -5.21
C TRP A 133 1.83 10.42 -5.32
N TYR A 134 2.37 9.99 -6.46
CA TYR A 134 3.82 9.79 -6.64
C TYR A 134 4.66 11.02 -6.28
N ARG A 135 4.25 12.21 -6.75
CA ARG A 135 5.00 13.46 -6.55
C ARG A 135 5.06 13.92 -5.10
N ALA A 136 4.17 13.42 -4.25
CA ALA A 136 4.19 13.71 -2.83
C ALA A 136 5.14 12.77 -2.05
N LEU A 137 5.77 11.79 -2.69
CA LEU A 137 6.81 10.99 -2.04
C LEU A 137 8.12 11.78 -1.85
N PRO A 138 8.90 11.47 -0.80
CA PRO A 138 10.23 12.04 -0.59
C PRO A 138 11.12 11.92 -1.84
N GLY A 139 11.72 13.04 -2.26
CA GLY A 139 12.57 13.12 -3.44
C GLY A 139 11.84 13.14 -4.80
N ARG A 140 10.50 13.11 -4.84
CA ARG A 140 9.72 13.04 -6.09
C ARG A 140 9.00 14.32 -6.51
N PHE A 141 9.12 15.41 -5.75
CA PHE A 141 8.36 16.65 -5.94
C PHE A 141 8.55 17.30 -7.33
N SER A 142 9.74 17.15 -7.92
CA SER A 142 10.10 17.68 -9.25
C SER A 142 9.71 16.76 -10.41
N SER A 143 9.20 15.55 -10.14
CA SER A 143 8.81 14.64 -11.22
C SER A 143 7.66 15.21 -12.04
N THR A 144 7.71 15.01 -13.36
CA THR A 144 6.62 15.34 -14.28
C THR A 144 5.53 14.27 -14.31
N TYR A 145 5.76 13.09 -13.71
CA TYR A 145 4.76 12.04 -13.59
C TYR A 145 3.66 12.45 -12.62
N GLN A 146 2.41 12.53 -13.08
CA GLN A 146 1.31 13.10 -12.30
C GLN A 146 0.36 12.08 -11.70
N PHE A 147 0.60 10.79 -11.96
CA PHE A 147 -0.32 9.72 -11.57
C PHE A 147 0.05 9.12 -10.21
N ASP A 148 -0.84 8.25 -9.76
CA ASP A 148 -0.65 7.46 -8.55
C ASP A 148 0.44 6.42 -8.66
N HIS A 149 0.85 5.94 -7.49
CA HIS A 149 1.89 4.96 -7.32
C HIS A 149 1.56 4.03 -6.16
N TYR A 150 2.08 2.80 -6.21
CA TYR A 150 2.01 1.86 -5.10
C TYR A 150 3.40 1.72 -4.48
N VAL A 151 3.42 1.71 -3.15
CA VAL A 151 4.62 1.42 -2.36
C VAL A 151 4.29 0.30 -1.38
N VAL A 152 5.29 -0.27 -0.73
CA VAL A 152 5.07 -1.23 0.38
C VAL A 152 5.59 -0.62 1.65
N LEU A 153 4.73 -0.35 2.62
CA LEU A 153 5.17 -0.02 3.98
C LEU A 153 5.67 -1.31 4.63
N VAL A 154 6.89 -1.25 5.16
CA VAL A 154 7.60 -2.42 5.70
C VAL A 154 8.02 -2.22 7.14
N GLY A 155 7.81 -1.05 7.74
CA GLY A 155 8.23 -0.82 9.12
C GLY A 155 8.03 0.61 9.60
N THR A 156 8.49 0.88 10.82
CA THR A 156 8.48 2.21 11.44
C THR A 156 9.77 2.48 12.21
N VAL A 157 10.19 3.74 12.20
CA VAL A 157 11.31 4.27 12.98
C VAL A 157 10.85 5.57 13.63
N GLY A 158 10.66 5.56 14.95
CA GLY A 158 9.99 6.67 15.64
C GLY A 158 8.64 7.00 15.00
N ASP A 159 8.43 8.26 14.64
CA ASP A 159 7.20 8.73 14.01
C ASP A 159 7.16 8.56 12.48
N ASP A 160 8.18 7.94 11.90
CA ASP A 160 8.28 7.75 10.46
C ASP A 160 8.04 6.30 10.04
N PHE A 161 7.74 6.12 8.77
CA PHE A 161 7.56 4.83 8.11
C PHE A 161 8.76 4.48 7.26
N LEU A 162 9.08 3.19 7.21
CA LEU A 162 9.97 2.60 6.23
C LEU A 162 9.14 2.02 5.09
N TYR A 163 9.55 2.27 3.85
CA TYR A 163 8.85 1.76 2.67
C TYR A 163 9.78 1.33 1.56
N HIS A 164 9.30 0.39 0.74
CA HIS A 164 9.89 0.06 -0.55
C HIS A 164 9.13 0.79 -1.66
N ASP A 165 9.85 1.57 -2.44
CA ASP A 165 9.40 2.23 -3.66
C ASP A 165 9.83 1.39 -4.87
N PRO A 166 8.92 0.75 -5.62
CA PRO A 166 9.29 -0.04 -6.79
C PRO A 166 10.02 0.74 -7.89
N ILE A 167 10.07 2.09 -7.84
CA ILE A 167 10.84 2.92 -8.76
C ILE A 167 12.19 3.29 -8.12
N ASP A 168 13.30 2.90 -8.76
CA ASP A 168 14.67 3.10 -8.26
C ASP A 168 15.65 3.78 -9.22
N HIS A 169 15.15 4.50 -10.23
CA HIS A 169 16.02 5.23 -11.16
C HIS A 169 16.89 6.33 -10.49
N ASP A 170 16.53 6.77 -9.29
CA ASP A 170 17.25 7.77 -8.47
C ASP A 170 18.01 7.15 -7.28
N GLY A 171 18.20 5.83 -7.29
CA GLY A 171 18.87 5.09 -6.22
C GLY A 171 17.97 4.02 -5.59
N PRO A 172 18.47 3.27 -4.59
CA PRO A 172 17.75 2.13 -4.04
C PRO A 172 16.34 2.50 -3.57
N GLY A 173 15.34 1.85 -4.16
CA GLY A 173 13.94 1.96 -3.76
C GLY A 173 13.66 1.31 -2.40
N ALA A 174 14.61 0.55 -1.84
CA ALA A 174 14.47 -0.20 -0.61
C ALA A 174 14.61 0.66 0.66
N LEU A 175 13.77 0.40 1.67
CA LEU A 175 13.85 0.95 3.02
C LEU A 175 13.95 2.49 3.05
N ARG A 176 13.27 3.17 2.12
CA ARG A 176 13.17 4.62 2.13
C ARG A 176 12.36 5.06 3.35
N ARG A 177 12.64 6.27 3.86
CA ARG A 177 11.97 6.86 5.02
C ARG A 177 10.94 7.89 4.58
N ILE A 178 9.76 7.89 5.18
CA ILE A 178 8.70 8.90 4.97
C ILE A 178 8.02 9.25 6.29
N SER A 179 7.85 10.54 6.57
CA SER A 179 7.15 10.95 7.78
C SER A 179 5.66 10.67 7.71
N ALA A 180 5.02 10.48 8.86
CA ALA A 180 3.57 10.28 8.92
C ALA A 180 2.79 11.41 8.22
N LEU A 181 3.23 12.66 8.37
CA LEU A 181 2.64 13.81 7.69
C LEU A 181 2.81 13.76 6.17
N GLN A 182 4.00 13.44 5.68
CA GLN A 182 4.27 13.32 4.25
C GLN A 182 3.48 12.16 3.62
N LEU A 183 3.44 11.01 4.31
CA LEU A 183 2.64 9.85 3.89
C LEU A 183 1.16 10.22 3.83
N THR A 184 0.64 10.87 4.86
CA THR A 184 -0.75 11.38 4.91
C THR A 184 -1.06 12.29 3.71
N LYS A 185 -0.15 13.20 3.37
CA LYS A 185 -0.30 14.08 2.19
C LYS A 185 -0.33 13.29 0.89
N ALA A 186 0.60 12.36 0.70
CA ALA A 186 0.69 11.56 -0.51
C ALA A 186 -0.54 10.64 -0.68
N TRP A 187 -0.96 9.99 0.39
CA TRP A 187 -2.05 9.03 0.43
C TRP A 187 -3.43 9.67 0.32
N ARG A 188 -3.62 10.88 0.86
CA ARG A 188 -4.83 11.68 0.64
C ARG A 188 -5.00 12.11 -0.82
N SER A 189 -3.88 12.32 -1.53
CA SER A 189 -3.87 12.98 -2.83
C SER A 189 -3.99 12.00 -4.00
N SER A 190 -4.11 10.70 -3.73
CA SER A 190 -4.32 9.68 -4.75
C SER A 190 -5.76 9.66 -5.29
N ASP A 191 -5.96 8.98 -6.41
CA ASP A 191 -7.26 8.75 -7.06
C ASP A 191 -8.22 7.94 -6.17
N VAL A 192 -7.66 7.08 -5.30
CA VAL A 192 -8.38 6.44 -4.19
C VAL A 192 -7.83 6.97 -2.87
N PRO A 193 -8.28 8.15 -2.40
CA PRO A 193 -7.77 8.76 -1.18
C PRO A 193 -7.83 7.79 0.00
N TRP A 194 -6.69 7.61 0.67
CA TRP A 194 -6.54 6.70 1.81
C TRP A 194 -6.74 5.21 1.49
N GLY A 195 -6.74 4.84 0.20
CA GLY A 195 -6.85 3.45 -0.23
C GLY A 195 -5.59 2.65 0.10
N ALA A 196 -5.75 1.55 0.82
CA ALA A 196 -4.72 0.54 1.03
C ALA A 196 -5.34 -0.80 1.36
N PHE A 197 -4.49 -1.81 1.47
CA PHE A 197 -4.77 -3.03 2.19
C PHE A 197 -3.50 -3.51 2.90
N ALA A 198 -3.68 -4.19 4.02
CA ALA A 198 -2.59 -4.96 4.64
C ALA A 198 -2.62 -6.39 4.13
N VAL A 199 -1.48 -7.07 4.16
CA VAL A 199 -1.37 -8.45 3.72
C VAL A 199 -0.90 -9.35 4.85
N GLY A 200 -1.50 -10.52 4.96
CA GLY A 200 -1.04 -11.54 5.91
C GLY A 200 -1.62 -12.92 5.60
N PRO A 201 -1.19 -13.94 6.34
CA PRO A 201 -1.71 -15.31 6.20
C PRO A 201 -3.19 -15.40 6.58
N ALA A 202 -3.89 -16.44 6.11
CA ALA A 202 -5.25 -16.74 6.59
C ALA A 202 -5.32 -17.25 8.06
N GLY A 203 -4.18 -17.46 8.72
CA GLY A 203 -4.08 -17.95 10.11
C GLY A 203 -2.99 -17.22 10.91
N ASP A 204 -2.54 -17.78 12.03
CA ASP A 204 -1.72 -17.06 13.02
C ASP A 204 -0.20 -17.02 12.74
N SER A 205 0.22 -17.02 11.47
CA SER A 205 1.66 -17.03 11.09
C SER A 205 2.13 -15.71 10.46
N PRO A 206 2.07 -14.58 11.17
CA PRO A 206 2.47 -13.28 10.61
C PRO A 206 3.95 -13.27 10.23
N LEU A 207 4.37 -12.29 9.40
CA LEU A 207 5.79 -12.08 9.17
C LEU A 207 6.45 -11.72 10.50
N ARG A 208 7.51 -12.43 10.82
CA ARG A 208 8.31 -12.09 12.00
C ARG A 208 9.02 -10.77 11.71
N PRO A 209 8.92 -9.77 12.60
CA PRO A 209 9.76 -8.59 12.52
C PRO A 209 11.22 -9.03 12.45
N ARG A 210 11.96 -8.52 11.47
CA ARG A 210 13.40 -8.67 11.41
C ARG A 210 13.99 -7.81 12.53
N PRO A 211 14.79 -8.38 13.45
CA PRO A 211 15.57 -7.54 14.34
C PRO A 211 16.49 -6.66 13.50
N ALA A 212 16.47 -5.35 13.73
CA ALA A 212 17.32 -4.40 13.01
C ALA A 212 18.77 -4.89 13.02
N PRO A 213 19.42 -5.13 11.87
CA PRO A 213 20.86 -5.22 11.87
C PRO A 213 21.44 -3.94 12.46
N ALA A 214 22.43 -4.03 13.35
CA ALA A 214 23.04 -2.85 13.96
C ALA A 214 23.55 -1.84 12.92
N LYS A 215 23.99 -2.34 11.75
CA LYS A 215 24.41 -1.54 10.59
C LYS A 215 23.26 -0.78 9.93
N ASP A 216 22.09 -1.42 9.77
CA ASP A 216 20.90 -0.77 9.19
C ASP A 216 20.37 0.30 10.15
N ARG A 217 20.46 0.06 11.45
CA ARG A 217 20.17 1.06 12.47
C ARG A 217 21.08 2.29 12.32
N LEU A 218 22.38 2.08 12.09
CA LEU A 218 23.33 3.18 11.86
C LEU A 218 23.01 3.95 10.57
N MET A 219 22.68 3.25 9.49
CA MET A 219 22.37 3.86 8.19
C MET A 219 21.04 4.64 8.24
N LEU A 220 20.03 4.10 8.90
CA LEU A 220 18.73 4.77 9.12
C LEU A 220 18.88 6.03 9.97
N LEU A 221 19.69 5.97 11.05
CA LEU A 221 20.00 7.13 11.87
C LEU A 221 20.75 8.21 11.06
N GLN A 222 21.64 7.80 10.16
CA GLN A 222 22.38 8.73 9.31
C GLN A 222 21.48 9.42 8.27
N GLN A 223 20.54 8.69 7.65
CA GLN A 223 19.56 9.28 6.74
C GLN A 223 18.62 10.26 7.46
N ALA A 224 18.18 9.92 8.67
CA ALA A 224 17.36 10.79 9.51
C ALA A 224 18.09 12.10 9.82
N SER A 225 19.37 12.02 10.22
CA SER A 225 20.20 13.20 10.51
C SER A 225 20.35 14.11 9.30
N ILE A 226 20.52 13.56 8.09
CA ILE A 226 20.63 14.36 6.85
C ILE A 226 19.30 15.05 6.55
N ALA A 227 18.17 14.32 6.64
CA ALA A 227 16.85 14.88 6.39
C ALA A 227 16.49 16.00 7.38
N GLU A 228 16.79 15.80 8.67
CA GLU A 228 16.59 16.82 9.71
C GLU A 228 17.51 18.03 9.49
N THR A 229 18.78 17.80 9.11
CA THR A 229 19.71 18.87 8.74
C THR A 229 19.17 19.68 7.56
N LEU A 230 18.63 19.02 6.52
CA LEU A 230 18.04 19.68 5.36
C LEU A 230 16.74 20.44 5.71
N ALA A 231 15.92 19.91 6.60
CA ALA A 231 14.69 20.55 7.06
C ALA A 231 14.96 21.74 8.01
N ALA A 232 16.07 21.69 8.76
CA ALA A 232 16.51 22.76 9.66
C ALA A 232 17.32 23.86 8.96
N LEU A 233 17.67 23.69 7.68
CA LEU A 233 18.19 24.81 6.89
C LEU A 233 17.12 25.90 6.86
N PRO A 234 17.47 27.17 7.19
CA PRO A 234 16.52 28.26 7.10
C PRO A 234 15.93 28.26 5.70
N ASP A 235 14.61 28.42 5.61
CA ASP A 235 13.86 28.54 4.36
C ASP A 235 14.68 29.44 3.44
N ARG A 236 15.39 28.83 2.48
CA ARG A 236 16.10 29.57 1.48
C ARG A 236 14.98 30.18 0.69
N THR A 237 14.61 31.40 1.07
CA THR A 237 13.72 32.30 0.35
C THR A 237 13.91 31.96 -1.10
N LEU A 238 12.91 31.27 -1.65
CA LEU A 238 12.79 31.00 -3.06
C LEU A 238 13.16 32.31 -3.73
N VAL A 239 14.33 32.35 -4.37
CA VAL A 239 14.65 33.46 -5.25
C VAL A 239 13.43 33.56 -6.14
N PRO A 240 12.73 34.72 -6.18
CA PRO A 240 11.54 34.87 -6.99
C PRO A 240 11.90 34.35 -8.37
N ASN A 241 11.16 33.33 -8.79
CA ASN A 241 11.39 32.60 -10.02
C ASN A 241 11.42 33.64 -11.15
N THR A 242 12.61 34.07 -11.57
CA THR A 242 12.74 34.85 -12.78
C THR A 242 12.17 33.96 -13.88
N PRO A 243 11.07 34.34 -14.54
CA PRO A 243 10.49 33.47 -15.54
C PRO A 243 11.54 33.28 -16.63
N TRP A 244 12.01 32.04 -16.78
CA TRP A 244 12.75 31.62 -17.95
C TRP A 244 11.83 31.90 -19.14
N ARG A 245 12.14 32.95 -19.91
CA ARG A 245 11.54 33.18 -21.22
C ARG A 245 11.97 32.02 -22.11
N VAL A 246 11.12 31.00 -22.19
CA VAL A 246 11.13 30.10 -23.34
C VAL A 246 10.73 30.96 -24.52
N LEU A 247 11.66 31.19 -25.44
CA LEU A 247 11.32 31.67 -26.78
C LEU A 247 10.43 30.58 -27.40
N ALA A 248 9.12 30.80 -27.38
CA ALA A 248 8.22 30.03 -28.21
C ALA A 248 8.61 30.25 -29.68
N PRO A 249 8.66 29.20 -30.53
CA PRO A 249 8.62 29.43 -31.96
C PRO A 249 7.33 30.21 -32.28
N PRO A 250 7.38 31.21 -33.18
CA PRO A 250 6.15 31.82 -33.66
C PRO A 250 5.29 30.71 -34.29
N ASP A 251 3.98 30.72 -33.96
CA ASP A 251 2.90 29.95 -34.62
C ASP A 251 2.27 28.75 -33.86
N ALA A 252 2.47 28.60 -32.55
CA ALA A 252 1.69 27.62 -31.78
C ALA A 252 0.40 28.23 -31.19
N GLU A 253 -0.76 27.91 -31.79
CA GLU A 253 -2.09 28.24 -31.24
C GLU A 253 -2.35 27.60 -29.85
N PRO A 254 -3.14 28.25 -28.98
CA PRO A 254 -3.41 27.75 -27.63
C PRO A 254 -4.44 26.62 -27.63
N ALA A 255 -4.01 25.42 -27.27
CA ALA A 255 -4.91 24.29 -27.00
C ALA A 255 -5.67 24.51 -25.67
N ALA A 256 -7.00 24.50 -25.74
CA ALA A 256 -7.89 24.59 -24.59
C ALA A 256 -7.69 23.44 -23.59
N ALA A 257 -7.67 23.78 -22.30
CA ALA A 257 -7.61 22.84 -21.19
C ALA A 257 -8.81 21.88 -21.19
N ARG A 258 -8.54 20.57 -21.27
CA ARG A 258 -9.54 19.51 -21.07
C ARG A 258 -9.31 18.87 -19.71
N SER A 259 -10.37 18.81 -18.91
CA SER A 259 -10.47 18.02 -17.69
C SER A 259 -10.37 16.52 -17.99
N SER A 260 -9.49 15.81 -17.28
CA SER A 260 -9.42 14.34 -17.34
C SER A 260 -10.68 13.71 -16.74
N PRO A 261 -11.29 12.71 -17.39
CA PRO A 261 -12.43 12.00 -16.83
C PRO A 261 -11.97 11.03 -15.75
N SER A 262 -12.66 11.08 -14.60
CA SER A 262 -12.63 10.04 -13.58
C SER A 262 -12.97 8.67 -14.20
N SER A 263 -12.32 7.62 -13.73
CA SER A 263 -12.47 6.19 -14.10
C SER A 263 -13.86 5.57 -13.86
N ARG A 264 -14.94 6.36 -13.81
CA ARG A 264 -16.31 5.83 -13.89
C ARG A 264 -16.71 5.56 -15.34
N GLY A 265 -16.49 4.31 -15.76
CA GLY A 265 -17.25 3.63 -16.82
C GLY A 265 -17.39 4.37 -18.14
N VAL A 266 -16.31 4.51 -18.91
CA VAL A 266 -16.39 4.87 -20.33
C VAL A 266 -16.26 3.58 -21.15
N ARG A 267 -17.33 3.21 -21.86
CA ARG A 267 -17.26 2.23 -22.96
C ARG A 267 -16.49 2.87 -24.10
N TRP A 268 -15.27 2.42 -24.32
CA TRP A 268 -14.52 2.75 -25.53
C TRP A 268 -14.91 1.79 -26.65
N ALA A 269 -15.42 2.35 -27.75
CA ALA A 269 -15.51 1.63 -29.02
C ALA A 269 -14.08 1.47 -29.57
N ALA A 270 -13.71 0.23 -29.90
CA ALA A 270 -12.41 -0.08 -30.49
C ALA A 270 -12.26 0.59 -31.87
N PRO A 271 -11.03 0.97 -32.28
CA PRO A 271 -10.76 1.27 -33.67
C PRO A 271 -10.84 0.00 -34.51
N ASP A 272 -11.45 0.12 -35.68
CA ASP A 272 -11.60 -0.90 -36.71
C ASP A 272 -10.21 -1.35 -37.20
N ASP A 273 -9.70 -2.44 -36.64
CA ASP A 273 -8.49 -3.11 -37.08
C ASP A 273 -8.85 -4.02 -38.25
N GLY A 274 -8.74 -3.49 -39.47
CA GLY A 274 -9.09 -4.09 -40.76
C GLY A 274 -8.51 -5.48 -41.05
N THR A 275 -8.93 -6.47 -40.29
CA THR A 275 -8.78 -7.89 -40.53
C THR A 275 -10.11 -8.38 -41.08
N GLY A 276 -10.13 -8.66 -42.38
CA GLY A 276 -11.27 -9.26 -43.05
C GLY A 276 -11.69 -10.59 -42.39
N PRO A 277 -12.94 -11.02 -42.59
CA PRO A 277 -13.54 -12.08 -41.81
C PRO A 277 -12.87 -13.43 -42.07
N LEU A 278 -12.31 -14.04 -41.03
CA LEU A 278 -12.07 -15.49 -41.00
C LEU A 278 -13.41 -16.22 -40.98
N ALA A 279 -13.53 -17.21 -41.85
CA ALA A 279 -14.74 -18.02 -42.05
C ALA A 279 -15.24 -18.67 -40.75
N PRO A 280 -16.57 -18.84 -40.59
CA PRO A 280 -17.14 -19.47 -39.40
C PRO A 280 -16.81 -20.96 -39.34
N ALA A 281 -16.27 -21.40 -38.20
CA ALA A 281 -16.21 -22.81 -37.82
C ALA A 281 -17.63 -23.37 -37.56
N PRO A 282 -17.88 -24.65 -37.83
CA PRO A 282 -19.20 -25.25 -37.72
C PRO A 282 -19.71 -25.28 -36.27
N ALA A 283 -21.01 -25.03 -36.14
CA ALA A 283 -21.76 -25.02 -34.89
C ALA A 283 -21.75 -26.41 -34.21
N GLY A 284 -21.06 -26.50 -33.08
CA GLY A 284 -21.17 -27.60 -32.12
C GLY A 284 -22.09 -27.20 -30.96
N GLU A 285 -23.18 -27.95 -30.84
CA GLU A 285 -24.13 -28.14 -29.74
C GLU A 285 -24.07 -27.24 -28.49
N ARG A 286 -25.21 -26.58 -28.25
CA ARG A 286 -25.57 -25.83 -27.04
C ARG A 286 -25.77 -26.81 -25.86
N GLY A 287 -24.83 -26.80 -24.91
CA GLY A 287 -25.06 -27.33 -23.57
C GLY A 287 -25.91 -26.38 -22.75
N ALA A 288 -27.03 -26.88 -22.23
CA ALA A 288 -27.98 -26.17 -21.40
C ALA A 288 -27.35 -25.66 -20.09
N ALA A 289 -27.69 -24.43 -19.72
CA ALA A 289 -27.43 -23.87 -18.40
C ALA A 289 -28.28 -24.62 -17.35
N LEU A 290 -27.61 -25.34 -16.46
CA LEU A 290 -28.20 -25.88 -15.25
C LEU A 290 -28.22 -24.77 -14.19
N LEU A 291 -29.38 -24.15 -13.99
CA LEU A 291 -29.71 -23.40 -12.79
C LEU A 291 -29.86 -24.41 -11.64
N VAL A 292 -28.94 -24.37 -10.67
CA VAL A 292 -29.11 -25.08 -9.40
C VAL A 292 -29.69 -24.10 -8.39
N ASP A 293 -30.95 -24.33 -8.06
CA ASP A 293 -31.67 -23.78 -6.93
C ASP A 293 -31.17 -24.49 -5.65
N VAL A 294 -30.64 -23.73 -4.68
CA VAL A 294 -30.18 -24.29 -3.39
C VAL A 294 -31.18 -23.88 -2.31
N ALA A 295 -32.28 -24.64 -2.24
CA ALA A 295 -33.06 -24.79 -1.03
C ALA A 295 -32.44 -25.92 -0.17
N SER A 296 -32.01 -25.59 1.05
CA SER A 296 -31.81 -26.58 2.11
C SER A 296 -33.18 -27.03 2.65
N PRO A 297 -33.36 -28.31 3.04
CA PRO A 297 -32.94 -28.70 4.39
C PRO A 297 -32.41 -30.13 4.59
N THR A 298 -31.60 -30.25 5.65
CA THR A 298 -31.46 -31.38 6.58
C THR A 298 -30.92 -32.73 6.07
N ALA A 299 -29.62 -32.94 6.31
CA ALA A 299 -29.12 -34.18 6.88
C ALA A 299 -27.86 -33.88 7.72
N ALA A 300 -27.97 -34.11 9.03
CA ALA A 300 -26.88 -33.89 9.98
C ALA A 300 -25.78 -34.96 9.79
N VAL A 301 -24.61 -34.53 9.35
CA VAL A 301 -23.38 -35.33 9.46
C VAL A 301 -22.75 -35.02 10.82
N ALA A 302 -22.63 -36.05 11.66
CA ALA A 302 -22.00 -35.92 12.97
C ALA A 302 -20.50 -35.64 12.81
N PRO A 303 -19.91 -34.67 13.55
CA PRO A 303 -18.48 -34.43 13.50
C PRO A 303 -17.73 -35.59 14.17
N ARG A 304 -16.84 -36.24 13.43
CA ARG A 304 -15.79 -37.10 13.99
C ARG A 304 -14.53 -36.26 14.13
N GLY A 305 -14.16 -35.97 15.37
CA GLY A 305 -12.96 -35.20 15.71
C GLY A 305 -12.98 -34.76 17.18
N PRO A 306 -11.86 -34.24 17.71
CA PRO A 306 -11.69 -33.94 19.15
C PRO A 306 -12.69 -32.92 19.72
N LEU A 307 -13.42 -32.18 18.87
CA LEU A 307 -14.53 -31.30 19.27
C LEU A 307 -15.81 -32.07 19.66
N ALA A 308 -16.00 -33.31 19.21
CA ALA A 308 -17.14 -34.15 19.61
C ALA A 308 -17.06 -34.57 21.09
N THR A 309 -15.84 -34.69 21.63
CA THR A 309 -15.59 -35.04 23.03
C THR A 309 -15.94 -33.90 23.98
N LEU A 310 -15.74 -32.63 23.56
CA LEU A 310 -16.08 -31.45 24.36
C LEU A 310 -17.60 -31.23 24.45
N ALA A 311 -18.33 -31.48 23.34
CA ALA A 311 -19.78 -31.39 23.31
C ALA A 311 -20.50 -32.52 24.08
N ALA A 312 -19.84 -33.68 24.28
CA ALA A 312 -20.33 -34.76 25.14
C ALA A 312 -20.08 -34.46 26.63
N ALA A 313 -18.93 -33.87 26.98
CA ALA A 313 -18.60 -33.46 28.34
C ALA A 313 -19.53 -32.34 28.87
N LEU A 314 -19.84 -31.35 28.03
CA LEU A 314 -20.76 -30.25 28.41
C LEU A 314 -22.20 -30.72 28.66
N ARG A 315 -22.67 -31.79 28.00
CA ARG A 315 -24.02 -32.35 28.25
C ARG A 315 -24.14 -33.12 29.56
N GLN A 316 -23.04 -33.63 30.11
CA GLN A 316 -23.05 -34.29 31.43
C GLN A 316 -23.08 -33.27 32.58
N ILE A 317 -22.58 -32.05 32.36
CA ILE A 317 -22.53 -30.99 33.38
C ILE A 317 -23.90 -30.27 33.54
N VAL A 318 -24.71 -30.20 32.47
CA VAL A 318 -25.99 -29.46 32.50
C VAL A 318 -27.16 -30.32 33.03
N ARG A 319 -27.04 -31.65 33.06
CA ARG A 319 -28.13 -32.55 33.49
C ARG A 319 -28.50 -32.55 34.99
N PRO A 320 -27.66 -32.14 35.97
CA PRO A 320 -28.09 -32.09 37.37
C PRO A 320 -28.87 -30.81 37.75
N LEU A 321 -28.87 -29.75 36.93
CA LEU A 321 -29.50 -28.47 37.30
C LEU A 321 -31.02 -28.40 37.04
N ALA A 322 -31.60 -29.40 36.39
CA ALA A 322 -33.04 -29.46 36.10
C ALA A 322 -33.86 -30.27 37.12
N ARG A 323 -33.28 -30.67 38.28
CA ARG A 323 -33.99 -31.43 39.33
C ARG A 323 -34.17 -30.67 40.66
N ILE A 324 -33.96 -29.34 40.68
CA ILE A 324 -34.22 -28.50 41.87
C ILE A 324 -35.34 -27.47 41.62
N ALA A 325 -36.03 -27.54 40.47
CA ALA A 325 -37.16 -26.66 40.14
C ALA A 325 -38.38 -27.46 39.67
N GLY A 326 -38.84 -28.39 40.50
CA GLY A 326 -40.05 -29.19 40.33
C GLY A 326 -40.43 -29.89 41.62
#